data_AF-A0A966NRD9-F1
#
_entry.id   AF-A0A966NRD9-F1
#
_cell.length_a   1.000
_cell.length_b   1.000
_cell.length_c   1.000
_cell.angle_alpha   90.00
_cell.angle_beta   90.00
_cell.angle_gamma   90.00
#
_symmetry.space_group_name_H-M   'P 1'
#
loop_
_entity.id
_entity.type
_entity.pdbx_description
1 polymer ?
#
loop_
_entity_poly.entity_id
_entity_poly.type
_entity_poly.pdbx_seq_one_letter_code
_entity_poly.pdbx_strand_id
1 'polypeptide(L)' 'EGPEQPSNASIAAMAKEHGLEYAYLPVVSGAITPEQVVEMAKLLKSMPQPILAFCRSGARSTFLYQLALQNS' A
#
# COMPACT_ATOMS: atom_id res chain seq x y z
N GLU A 1 -12.16 1.12 -1.32
CA GLU A 1 -12.19 0.95 -2.79
C GLU A 1 -13.44 1.63 -3.37
N GLY A 2 -13.48 1.89 -4.69
CA GLY A 2 -14.69 2.32 -5.40
C GLY A 2 -15.36 1.12 -6.09
N PRO A 3 -16.63 1.22 -6.50
CA PRO A 3 -17.39 0.09 -7.07
C PRO A 3 -16.79 -0.48 -8.37
N GLU A 4 -15.99 0.31 -9.08
CA GLU A 4 -15.30 -0.11 -10.31
C GLU A 4 -13.91 -0.74 -10.06
N GLN A 5 -13.48 -0.86 -8.80
CA GLN A 5 -12.19 -1.46 -8.46
C GLN A 5 -12.37 -2.89 -7.95
N PRO A 6 -11.44 -3.81 -8.27
CA PRO A 6 -11.38 -5.10 -7.58
C PRO A 6 -11.30 -4.89 -6.07
N SER A 7 -11.94 -5.78 -5.33
CA SER A 7 -11.82 -5.76 -3.87
C SER A 7 -10.38 -6.09 -3.45
N ASN A 8 -9.96 -5.56 -2.30
CA ASN A 8 -8.70 -5.94 -1.67
C ASN A 8 -8.52 -7.46 -1.58
N ALA A 9 -9.57 -8.19 -1.22
CA ALA A 9 -9.55 -9.64 -1.11
C ALA A 9 -9.27 -10.33 -2.45
N SER A 10 -9.85 -9.83 -3.55
CA SER A 10 -9.60 -10.35 -4.89
C SER A 10 -8.15 -10.13 -5.32
N ILE A 11 -7.57 -8.96 -5.01
CA ILE A 11 -6.17 -8.66 -5.35
C ILE A 11 -5.23 -9.53 -4.54
N ALA A 12 -5.48 -9.68 -3.23
CA ALA A 12 -4.67 -10.53 -2.35
C ALA A 12 -4.65 -12.00 -2.81
N ALA A 13 -5.80 -12.52 -3.25
CA ALA A 13 -5.90 -13.88 -3.79
C ALA A 13 -5.05 -14.05 -5.06
N MET A 14 -5.17 -13.12 -6.02
CA MET A 14 -4.37 -13.14 -7.25
C MET A 14 -2.87 -12.98 -6.97
N ALA A 15 -2.49 -12.08 -6.07
CA ALA A 15 -1.09 -11.89 -5.67
C ALA A 15 -0.50 -13.21 -5.15
N LYS A 16 -1.23 -13.88 -4.25
CA LYS A 16 -0.82 -15.18 -3.70
C LYS A 16 -0.72 -16.26 -4.77
N GLU A 17 -1.66 -16.33 -5.71
CA GLU A 17 -1.64 -17.28 -6.82
C GLU A 17 -0.38 -17.11 -7.70
N HIS A 18 0.08 -15.87 -7.86
CA HIS A 18 1.31 -15.53 -8.58
C HIS A 18 2.58 -15.55 -7.70
N GLY A 19 2.50 -16.04 -6.45
CA GLY A 19 3.64 -16.12 -5.55
C GLY A 19 4.15 -14.78 -5.03
N LEU A 20 3.31 -13.74 -5.08
CA LEU A 20 3.61 -12.41 -4.55
C LEU A 20 3.14 -12.30 -3.10
N GLU A 21 3.96 -11.65 -2.26
CA GLU A 21 3.50 -11.17 -0.96
C GLU A 21 2.60 -9.95 -1.12
N TYR A 22 1.58 -9.85 -0.25
CA TYR A 22 0.58 -8.81 -0.33
C TYR A 22 0.30 -8.19 1.03
N ALA A 23 0.36 -6.86 1.09
CA ALA A 23 0.01 -6.08 2.27
C ALA A 23 -1.12 -5.10 1.92
N TYR A 24 -2.13 -5.02 2.81
CA TYR A 24 -3.21 -4.06 2.69
C TYR A 24 -3.05 -2.93 3.70
N LEU A 25 -2.83 -1.72 3.20
CA LEU A 25 -2.76 -0.50 4.00
C LEU A 25 -3.85 0.48 3.55
N PRO A 26 -5.04 0.46 4.17
CA PRO A 26 -6.16 1.30 3.74
C PRO A 26 -5.91 2.76 4.11
N VAL A 27 -5.98 3.65 3.12
CA VAL A 27 -5.76 5.09 3.29
C VAL A 27 -6.85 5.91 2.60
N VAL A 28 -7.42 6.87 3.35
CA VAL A 28 -8.40 7.84 2.85
C VAL A 28 -7.67 9.08 2.34
N SER A 29 -8.03 9.55 1.14
CA SER A 29 -7.45 10.77 0.57
C SER A 29 -7.65 11.97 1.50
N GLY A 30 -6.59 12.72 1.76
CA GLY A 30 -6.63 13.90 2.64
C GLY A 30 -6.63 13.59 4.14
N ALA A 31 -6.63 12.32 4.53
CA ALA A 31 -6.65 11.89 5.94
C ALA A 31 -5.62 10.79 6.20
N ILE A 32 -4.36 11.03 5.79
CA ILE A 32 -3.23 10.16 6.14
C ILE A 32 -2.89 10.37 7.62
N THR A 33 -2.74 9.28 8.37
CA THR A 33 -2.36 9.34 9.79
C THR A 33 -0.87 9.03 9.99
N PRO A 34 -0.25 9.51 11.09
CA PRO A 34 1.12 9.14 11.44
C PRO A 34 1.33 7.63 11.55
N GLU A 35 0.34 6.89 12.04
CA GLU A 35 0.41 5.44 12.19
C GLU A 35 0.50 4.75 10.83
N GLN A 36 -0.23 5.23 9.82
CA GLN A 36 -0.14 4.72 8.45
C GLN A 36 1.24 4.99 7.83
N VAL A 37 1.86 6.13 8.14
CA VAL A 37 3.21 6.46 7.69
C VAL A 37 4.24 5.49 8.29
N VAL A 38 4.14 5.24 9.59
CA VAL A 38 4.98 4.25 10.30
C VAL A 38 4.76 2.85 9.73
N GLU A 39 3.52 2.47 9.45
CA GLU A 39 3.21 1.15 8.90
C GLU A 39 3.76 0.98 7.48
N MET A 40 3.63 2.00 6.64
CA MET A 40 4.27 2.02 5.31
C MET A 40 5.79 1.85 5.43
N ALA A 41 6.46 2.55 6.36
CA ALA A 41 7.90 2.42 6.57
C ALA A 41 8.31 1.00 7.01
N LYS A 42 7.50 0.33 7.85
CA LYS A 42 7.73 -1.07 8.21
C LYS A 42 7.58 -2.01 7.02
N LEU A 43 6.53 -1.83 6.21
CA LEU A 43 6.29 -2.65 5.02
C LEU A 43 7.45 -2.51 4.02
N LEU A 44 7.93 -1.29 3.79
CA LEU A 44 9.09 -1.04 2.92
C LEU A 44 10.38 -1.74 3.39
N LYS A 45 10.55 -1.93 4.72
CA LYS A 45 11.71 -2.61 5.31
C LYS A 45 11.56 -4.14 5.36
N SER A 46 10.33 -4.67 5.37
CA SER A 46 10.06 -6.09 5.65
C SER A 46 9.59 -6.89 4.44
N MET A 47 8.96 -6.26 3.44
CA MET A 47 8.45 -6.96 2.27
C MET A 47 9.57 -7.33 1.28
N PRO A 48 9.41 -8.45 0.52
CA PRO A 48 10.32 -8.81 -0.55
C PRO A 48 10.44 -7.71 -1.61
N GLN A 49 11.66 -7.46 -2.08
CA GLN A 49 11.94 -6.49 -3.14
C GLN A 49 11.93 -7.18 -4.52
N PRO A 50 11.49 -6.48 -5.59
CA PRO A 50 10.98 -5.10 -5.61
C PRO A 50 9.52 -4.98 -5.11
N ILE A 51 9.20 -3.87 -4.43
CA ILE A 51 7.85 -3.57 -3.91
C ILE A 51 7.05 -2.68 -4.89
N LEU A 52 5.80 -3.06 -5.17
CA LEU A 52 4.81 -2.23 -5.86
C LEU A 52 3.75 -1.70 -4.87
N ALA A 53 3.76 -0.40 -4.60
CA ALA A 53 2.71 0.27 -3.83
C ALA A 53 1.75 1.03 -4.77
N PHE A 54 0.45 0.74 -4.70
CA PHE A 54 -0.54 1.32 -5.60
C PHE A 54 -1.81 1.78 -4.89
N CYS A 55 -2.56 2.65 -5.58
CA CYS A 55 -3.93 3.02 -5.26
C CYS A 55 -4.67 3.32 -6.57
N ARG A 56 -5.90 3.86 -6.55
CA ARG A 56 -6.66 4.17 -7.79
C ARG A 56 -5.88 4.95 -8.85
N SER A 57 -5.15 5.99 -8.46
CA SER A 57 -4.47 6.90 -9.40
C SER A 57 -2.99 7.08 -9.07
N GLY A 58 -2.41 6.23 -8.21
CA GLY A 58 -1.04 6.37 -7.70
C GLY A 58 -0.81 7.47 -6.65
N ALA A 59 -1.56 8.59 -6.68
CA ALA A 59 -1.30 9.75 -5.83
C ALA A 59 -1.17 9.45 -4.33
N ARG A 60 -2.05 8.60 -3.76
CA ARG A 60 -2.00 8.26 -2.32
C ARG A 60 -0.79 7.40 -1.97
N SER A 61 -0.50 6.37 -2.78
CA SER A 61 0.63 5.49 -2.52
C SER A 61 1.96 6.24 -2.68
N THR A 62 2.06 7.14 -3.66
CA THR A 62 3.24 8.02 -3.82
C THR A 62 3.43 8.95 -2.63
N PHE A 63 2.37 9.64 -2.19
CA PHE A 63 2.49 10.59 -1.08
C PHE A 63 2.82 9.87 0.24
N LEU A 64 2.17 8.75 0.53
CA LEU A 64 2.45 7.95 1.71
C LEU A 64 3.88 7.39 1.71
N TYR A 65 4.36 6.93 0.54
CA TYR A 65 5.74 6.50 0.35
C TYR A 65 6.73 7.62 0.68
N GLN A 66 6.50 8.83 0.17
CA GLN A 66 7.36 9.99 0.45
C GLN A 66 7.39 10.34 1.94
N LEU A 67 6.23 10.33 2.62
CA LEU A 67 6.16 10.57 4.07
C LEU A 67 6.90 9.49 4.86
N ALA A 68 6.80 8.23 4.43
CA ALA A 68 7.49 7.11 5.07
C ALA A 68 9.00 7.26 4.98
N LEU A 69 9.54 7.67 3.82
CA LEU A 69 10.97 7.92 3.64
C LEU A 69 11.51 9.10 4.47
N GLN A 70 10.65 10.06 4.83
CA GLN A 70 11.04 11.19 5.68
C GLN A 70 11.06 10.84 7.17
N ASN A 71 10.37 9.77 7.57
CA ASN A 71 10.28 9.29 8.95
C ASN A 71 11.15 8.04 9.24
N SER A 72 11.93 7.58 8.25
CA SER A 72 12.58 6.25 8.25
C SER A 72 14.02 6.20 8.72
#